data_AF-A0A078HT15-F1
#
_entry.id   AF-A0A078HT15-F1
#
_cell.length_a   1.000
_cell.length_b   1.000
_cell.length_c   1.000
_cell.angle_alpha   90.00
_cell.angle_beta   90.00
_cell.angle_gamma   90.00
#
_symmetry.space_group_name_H-M   'P 1'
#
loop_
_entity.id
_entity.type
_entity.pdbx_description
1 polymer ?
#
loop_
_entity_poly.entity_id
_entity_poly.type
_entity_poly.pdbx_seq_one_letter_code
_entity_poly.pdbx_strand_id
1 'polypeptide(L)'
;MKKFQNNLQELCKAHLISITTLSNVLDILEMSTIPSDNRLKSWATFFIVTHMEEIVYTSKYKLFVHQNPDLGLDITQLFVDALRSEFGYTDQQLRSAVLPKP
;
A
#
# COMPACT_ATOMS: atom_id res chain seq x y z
N MET A 1 -25.29 -22.12 -0.63
CA MET A 1 -24.43 -21.54 0.43
C MET A 1 -23.27 -20.67 -0.08
N LYS A 2 -22.47 -21.09 -1.07
CA LYS A 2 -21.34 -20.29 -1.61
C LYS A 2 -21.69 -18.87 -2.11
N LYS A 3 -22.91 -18.66 -2.63
CA LYS A 3 -23.37 -17.35 -3.16
C LYS A 3 -23.54 -16.26 -2.08
N PHE A 4 -23.90 -16.64 -0.85
CA PHE A 4 -24.07 -15.70 0.25
C PHE A 4 -22.73 -15.26 0.87
N GLN A 5 -21.75 -16.18 0.95
CA GLN A 5 -20.39 -15.84 1.39
C GLN A 5 -19.71 -14.85 0.44
N ASN A 6 -19.84 -15.03 -0.88
CA ASN A 6 -19.26 -14.10 -1.86
C ASN A 6 -19.88 -12.69 -1.76
N ASN A 7 -21.20 -12.59 -1.55
CA ASN A 7 -21.85 -11.29 -1.39
C ASN A 7 -21.42 -10.56 -0.12
N LEU A 8 -21.27 -11.29 1.00
CA LEU A 8 -20.79 -10.69 2.24
C LEU A 8 -19.35 -10.21 2.09
N GLN A 9 -18.47 -11.00 1.47
CA GLN A 9 -17.08 -10.60 1.22
C GLN A 9 -17.00 -9.33 0.38
N GLU A 10 -17.75 -9.22 -0.73
CA GLU A 10 -17.74 -8.02 -1.57
C GLU A 10 -18.27 -6.78 -0.82
N LEU A 11 -19.32 -6.92 -0.01
CA LEU A 11 -19.82 -5.83 0.83
C LEU A 11 -18.81 -5.40 1.89
N CYS A 12 -18.13 -6.36 2.54
CA CYS A 12 -17.07 -6.07 3.50
C CYS A 12 -15.89 -5.35 2.84
N LYS A 13 -15.48 -5.75 1.63
CA LYS A 13 -14.42 -5.05 0.88
C LYS A 13 -14.81 -3.62 0.55
N ALA A 14 -16.01 -3.42 0.00
CA ALA A 14 -16.52 -2.09 -0.31
C ALA A 14 -16.60 -1.20 0.94
N HIS A 15 -17.01 -1.79 2.07
CA HIS A 15 -17.04 -1.09 3.35
C HIS A 15 -15.64 -0.72 3.84
N LEU A 16 -14.69 -1.66 3.86
CA LEU A 16 -13.29 -1.42 4.25
C LEU A 16 -12.65 -0.32 3.40
N ILE A 17 -12.86 -0.36 2.08
CA ILE A 17 -12.44 0.70 1.16
C ILE A 17 -13.06 2.05 1.57
N SER A 18 -14.35 2.08 1.89
CA SER A 18 -15.05 3.32 2.24
C SER A 18 -14.61 3.95 3.57
N ILE A 19 -14.14 3.15 4.53
CA ILE A 19 -13.71 3.62 5.85
C ILE A 19 -12.19 3.75 5.97
N THR A 20 -11.45 3.56 4.88
CA THR A 20 -9.99 3.65 4.93
C THR A 20 -9.57 5.09 5.22
N THR A 21 -8.56 5.21 6.07
CA THR A 21 -7.90 6.43 6.48
C THR A 21 -6.40 6.19 6.60
N LEU A 22 -5.61 7.26 6.71
CA LEU A 22 -4.16 7.18 6.94
C LEU A 22 -3.81 6.33 8.18
N SER A 23 -4.67 6.33 9.20
CA SER A 23 -4.40 5.62 10.46
C SER A 23 -4.66 4.12 10.40
N ASN A 24 -5.52 3.64 9.49
CA ASN A 24 -5.96 2.24 9.45
C ASN A 24 -5.54 1.47 8.18
N VAL A 25 -5.00 2.16 7.15
CA VAL A 25 -4.70 1.52 5.86
C VAL A 25 -3.69 0.37 5.96
N LEU A 26 -2.72 0.45 6.88
CA LEU A 26 -1.74 -0.62 7.11
C LEU A 26 -2.40 -1.89 7.69
N ASP A 27 -3.38 -1.72 8.58
CA ASP A 27 -4.13 -2.85 9.14
C ASP A 27 -5.02 -3.48 8.05
N ILE A 28 -5.64 -2.64 7.20
CA ILE A 28 -6.45 -3.10 6.07
C ILE A 28 -5.59 -3.88 5.07
N LEU A 29 -4.37 -3.42 4.79
CA LEU A 29 -3.44 -4.12 3.92
C LEU A 29 -3.04 -5.48 4.51
N GLU A 30 -2.71 -5.55 5.80
CA GLU A 30 -2.41 -6.81 6.48
C GLU A 30 -3.60 -7.78 6.43
N MET A 31 -4.81 -7.30 6.73
CA MET A 31 -6.04 -8.09 6.66
C MET A 31 -6.35 -8.61 5.26
N SER A 32 -6.00 -7.86 4.21
CA SER A 32 -6.22 -8.27 2.82
C SER A 32 -5.45 -9.54 2.43
N THR A 33 -4.42 -9.91 3.20
CA THR A 33 -3.65 -11.14 2.99
C THR A 33 -4.40 -12.40 3.42
N ILE A 34 -5.32 -12.31 4.39
CA ILE A 34 -5.94 -13.47 5.07
C ILE A 34 -7.13 -14.08 4.29
N PRO A 35 -7.65 -13.44 3.23
CA PRO A 35 -8.28 -14.16 2.12
C PRO A 35 -7.52 -14.07 0.79
N SER A 36 -6.29 -13.54 0.76
CA SER A 36 -5.55 -13.18 -0.47
C SER A 36 -6.42 -12.36 -1.43
N ASP A 37 -7.02 -11.29 -0.91
CA ASP A 37 -7.91 -10.43 -1.66
C ASP A 37 -7.12 -9.44 -2.52
N ASN A 38 -6.93 -9.79 -3.79
CA ASN A 38 -6.16 -8.96 -4.71
C ASN A 38 -6.75 -7.56 -4.90
N ARG A 39 -8.07 -7.37 -4.79
CA ARG A 39 -8.69 -6.06 -5.02
C ARG A 39 -8.47 -5.14 -3.83
N LEU A 40 -8.70 -5.64 -2.61
CA LEU A 40 -8.46 -4.87 -1.40
C LEU A 40 -6.97 -4.60 -1.20
N LYS A 41 -6.10 -5.59 -1.48
CA LYS A 41 -4.65 -5.43 -1.43
C LYS A 41 -4.18 -4.35 -2.39
N SER A 42 -4.60 -4.40 -3.65
CA SER A 42 -4.22 -3.39 -4.66
C SER A 42 -4.70 -1.99 -4.27
N TRP A 43 -5.94 -1.87 -3.80
CA TRP A 43 -6.49 -0.57 -3.41
C TRP A 43 -5.77 0.02 -2.18
N ALA A 44 -5.52 -0.79 -1.14
CA ALA A 44 -4.80 -0.33 0.06
C ALA A 44 -3.36 0.06 -0.26
N THR A 45 -2.69 -0.70 -1.13
CA THR A 45 -1.31 -0.39 -1.53
C THR A 45 -1.23 0.87 -2.38
N PHE A 46 -2.20 1.09 -3.28
CA PHE A 46 -2.32 2.34 -4.03
C PHE A 46 -2.50 3.54 -3.09
N PHE A 47 -3.43 3.44 -2.12
CA PHE A 47 -3.64 4.49 -1.12
C PHE A 47 -2.36 4.81 -0.34
N ILE A 48 -1.60 3.79 0.06
CA ILE A 48 -0.30 3.98 0.74
C ILE A 48 0.69 4.71 -0.15
N VAL A 49 0.83 4.30 -1.41
CA VAL A 49 1.76 4.92 -2.38
C VAL A 49 1.40 6.38 -2.63
N THR A 50 0.12 6.72 -2.75
CA THR A 50 -0.34 8.10 -2.93
C THR A 50 -0.12 8.97 -1.70
N HIS A 51 -0.14 8.38 -0.50
CA HIS A 51 0.07 9.06 0.79
C HIS A 51 1.39 8.65 1.47
N MET A 52 2.40 8.32 0.66
CA MET A 52 3.63 7.72 1.16
C MET A 52 4.39 8.68 2.07
N GLU A 53 4.36 9.98 1.78
CA GLU A 53 5.01 11.02 2.59
C GLU A 53 4.43 11.06 4.01
N GLU A 54 3.10 10.97 4.17
CA GLU A 54 2.49 10.99 5.50
C GLU A 54 2.69 9.67 6.26
N ILE A 55 2.78 8.55 5.54
CA ILE A 55 2.79 7.21 6.15
C ILE A 55 4.20 6.77 6.55
N VAL A 56 5.20 6.99 5.69
CA VAL A 56 6.55 6.40 5.84
C VAL A 56 7.27 6.81 7.12
N TYR A 57 6.99 8.02 7.63
CA TYR A 57 7.61 8.55 8.85
C TYR A 57 6.91 8.13 10.15
N THR A 58 5.80 7.39 10.07
CA THR A 58 5.07 6.96 11.26
C THR A 58 5.75 5.76 11.96
N SER A 59 5.68 5.73 13.29
CA SER A 59 6.10 4.54 14.07
C SER A 59 5.30 3.29 13.68
N LYS A 60 4.05 3.47 13.24
CA LYS A 60 3.18 2.39 12.77
C LYS A 60 3.73 1.75 11.49
N TYR A 61 4.16 2.55 10.52
CA TYR A 61 4.79 2.04 9.31
C TYR A 61 6.08 1.25 9.63
N LYS A 62 6.92 1.78 10.52
CA LYS A 62 8.14 1.09 10.97
C LYS A 62 7.83 -0.28 11.59
N LEU A 63 6.82 -0.37 12.46
CA LEU A 63 6.41 -1.63 13.07
C LEU A 63 5.82 -2.59 12.02
N PHE A 64 5.00 -2.06 11.12
CA PHE A 64 4.37 -2.83 10.04
C PHE A 64 5.42 -3.51 9.16
N VAL A 65 6.42 -2.78 8.65
CA VAL A 65 7.46 -3.37 7.78
C VAL A 65 8.37 -4.34 8.54
N HIS A 66 8.52 -4.18 9.86
CA HIS A 66 9.26 -5.12 10.70
C HIS A 66 8.52 -6.46 10.84
N GLN A 67 7.18 -6.41 10.97
CA GLN A 67 6.33 -7.60 11.08
C GLN A 67 6.04 -8.23 9.72
N ASN A 68 5.99 -7.44 8.66
CA ASN A 68 5.57 -7.81 7.32
C ASN A 68 6.61 -7.37 6.27
N PRO A 69 7.81 -7.97 6.24
CA PRO A 69 8.90 -7.52 5.36
C PRO A 69 8.56 -7.61 3.87
N ASP A 70 7.83 -8.64 3.45
CA ASP A 70 7.42 -8.80 2.04
C ASP A 70 6.43 -7.71 1.61
N LEU A 71 5.48 -7.32 2.47
CA LEU A 71 4.58 -6.20 2.19
C LEU A 71 5.33 -4.87 2.15
N GLY A 72 6.36 -4.70 2.98
CA GLY A 72 7.26 -3.55 2.92
C GLY A 72 8.01 -3.46 1.57
N LEU A 73 8.49 -4.59 1.06
CA LEU A 73 9.10 -4.67 -0.26
C LEU A 73 8.10 -4.34 -1.37
N ASP A 74 6.91 -4.93 -1.35
CA ASP A 74 5.82 -4.68 -2.32
C ASP A 74 5.50 -3.18 -2.40
N ILE A 75 5.31 -2.52 -1.25
CA ILE A 75 5.04 -1.07 -1.17
C ILE A 75 6.18 -0.27 -1.80
N THR A 76 7.43 -0.62 -1.49
CA THR A 76 8.61 0.10 -2.01
C THR A 76 8.71 -0.03 -3.52
N GLN A 77 8.51 -1.24 -4.05
CA GLN A 77 8.52 -1.49 -5.50
C GLN A 77 7.44 -0.68 -6.21
N LEU A 78 6.21 -0.70 -5.70
CA LEU A 78 5.09 0.05 -6.26
C LEU A 78 5.31 1.56 -6.19
N PHE A 79 5.90 2.07 -5.12
CA PHE A 79 6.25 3.47 -5.02
C PHE A 79 7.29 3.88 -6.08
N VAL A 80 8.34 3.08 -6.29
CA VAL A 80 9.33 3.32 -7.33
C VAL A 80 8.70 3.27 -8.73
N ASP A 81 7.80 2.33 -8.98
CA ASP A 81 7.10 2.21 -10.25
C ASP A 81 6.10 3.35 -10.48
N ALA A 82 5.46 3.87 -9.43
CA ALA A 82 4.62 5.06 -9.50
C ALA A 82 5.46 6.31 -9.85
N LEU A 83 6.64 6.48 -9.24
CA LEU A 83 7.55 7.57 -9.60
C LEU A 83 7.96 7.53 -11.08
N ARG A 84 8.16 6.33 -11.65
CA ARG A 84 8.47 6.15 -13.07
C ARG A 84 7.27 6.44 -13.98
N SER A 85 6.08 5.95 -13.62
CA SER A 85 4.90 5.92 -14.50
C SER A 85 3.99 7.15 -14.38
N GLU A 86 3.68 7.61 -13.17
CA GLU A 86 2.75 8.72 -12.93
C GLU A 86 3.44 10.08 -12.91
N PHE A 87 4.69 10.13 -12.45
CA PHE A 87 5.44 11.38 -12.28
C PHE A 87 6.54 11.60 -13.32
N GLY A 88 6.76 10.63 -14.22
CA GLY A 88 7.71 10.75 -15.32
C GLY A 88 9.17 10.90 -14.90
N TYR A 89 9.54 10.47 -13.68
CA TYR A 89 10.93 10.52 -13.25
C TYR A 89 11.78 9.56 -14.09
N THR A 90 12.84 10.09 -14.70
CA THR A 90 13.87 9.29 -15.34
C THR A 90 14.75 8.59 -14.30
N ASP A 91 15.37 7.47 -14.67
CA ASP A 91 16.34 6.76 -13.83
C ASP A 91 17.46 7.69 -13.32
N GLN A 92 17.85 8.68 -14.13
CA GLN A 92 18.88 9.66 -13.75
C GLN A 92 18.38 10.61 -12.65
N GLN A 93 17.12 11.05 -12.71
CA GLN A 93 16.53 11.89 -11.67
C GLN A 93 16.36 11.14 -10.36
N LEU A 94 15.89 9.88 -10.40
CA LEU A 94 15.82 9.02 -9.21
C LEU A 94 17.19 8.84 -8.56
N ARG A 95 18.23 8.57 -9.37
CA ARG A 95 19.61 8.46 -8.87
C ARG A 95 20.12 9.76 -8.27
N SER A 96 19.81 10.91 -8.87
CA SER A 96 20.26 12.21 -8.38
C SER A 96 19.59 12.65 -7.07
N ALA A 97 18.38 12.16 -6.78
CA ALA A 97 17.67 12.45 -5.53
C ALA A 97 18.21 11.64 -4.34
N VAL A 98 18.78 10.46 -4.60
CA VAL A 98 19.33 9.55 -3.58
C VAL A 98 20.78 9.88 -3.23
N LEU A 99 21.53 10.50 -4.15
CA LEU A 99 22.91 10.88 -3.90
C LEU A 99 22.97 12.17 -3.04
N PRO A 100 23.81 12.20 -1.99
CA PRO A 100 24.05 13.44 -1.28
C PRO A 100 24.57 14.49 -2.28
N LYS A 101 23.97 15.68 -2.26
CA LYS A 101 24.50 16.81 -3.04
C LYS A 101 25.91 17.14 -2.53
N PRO A 102 26.86 17.46 -3.43
CA PRO A 102 28.22 17.83 -3.04
C PRO A 102 28.24 19.06 -2.13
#